data_AF-V5GLY0-F1
#
_entry.id   AF-V5GLY0-F1
#
_cell.length_a   1.000
_cell.length_b   1.000
_cell.length_c   1.000
_cell.angle_alpha   90.00
_cell.angle_beta   90.00
_cell.angle_gamma   90.00
#
_symmetry.space_group_name_H-M   'P 1'
#
loop_
_entity.id
_entity.type
_entity.pdbx_description
1 polymer ?
#
loop_
_entity_poly.entity_id
_entity_poly.type
_entity_poly.pdbx_seq_one_letter_code
_entity_poly.pdbx_strand_id
1 'polypeptide(L)'
;QIVACYSNAAEPKNDIKDEFRVLNLKHVRGQVQQRKPPRKIEVLPPRANKMAVDQDWGSVWPGPRSFHPATVPLPIRQGYAEKGASPDKYANAELMKIPNFLHLTPPVIKRQCEALKKFCTPWPKALNTDG
;
A
#
# COMPACT_ATOMS: atom_id res chain seq x y z
N GLN A 1 -3.53 -13.63 7.03
CA GLN A 1 -4.69 -13.90 7.88
C GLN A 1 -4.23 -13.95 9.32
N ILE A 2 -4.69 -13.00 10.14
CA ILE A 2 -4.44 -12.99 11.58
C ILE A 2 -5.38 -14.03 12.17
N VAL A 3 -4.83 -15.12 12.70
CA VAL A 3 -5.61 -16.12 13.43
C VAL A 3 -5.75 -15.62 14.86
N ALA A 4 -6.93 -15.11 15.19
CA ALA A 4 -7.32 -14.82 16.57
C ALA A 4 -7.70 -16.14 17.25
N CYS A 5 -6.85 -16.62 18.17
CA CYS A 5 -7.21 -17.74 19.03
C CYS A 5 -8.08 -17.20 20.18
N TYR A 6 -9.40 -17.35 20.05
CA TYR A 6 -10.33 -17.12 21.16
C TYR A 6 -10.26 -18.33 22.10
N SER A 7 -9.77 -18.13 23.32
CA SER A 7 -9.91 -19.10 24.40
C SER A 7 -11.35 -19.08 24.90
N ASN A 8 -12.18 -19.98 24.39
CA ASN A 8 -13.52 -20.25 24.93
C ASN A 8 -13.37 -21.19 26.14
N ALA A 9 -13.11 -20.62 27.32
CA ALA A 9 -13.43 -21.29 28.57
C ALA A 9 -14.89 -20.94 28.90
N ALA A 10 -15.79 -21.89 28.63
CA ALA A 10 -17.19 -21.80 29.01
C ALA A 10 -17.33 -22.27 30.46
N GLU A 11 -17.74 -21.38 31.38
CA GLU A 11 -18.17 -21.72 32.74
C GLU A 11 -19.26 -20.75 33.22
N PRO A 12 -20.08 -21.16 34.21
CA PRO A 12 -21.54 -21.17 34.09
C PRO A 12 -22.20 -19.82 34.38
N LYS A 13 -23.40 -19.66 33.81
CA LYS A 13 -24.33 -18.57 34.11
C LYS A 13 -24.75 -18.64 35.58
N ASN A 14 -24.42 -17.62 36.36
CA ASN A 14 -25.22 -17.23 37.51
C ASN A 14 -25.32 -15.70 37.52
N ASP A 15 -26.57 -15.24 37.55
CA ASP A 15 -26.99 -13.85 37.56
C ASP A 15 -26.56 -13.14 38.84
N ILE A 16 -25.61 -12.20 38.74
CA ILE A 16 -25.53 -11.05 39.65
C ILE A 16 -25.26 -9.81 38.79
N LYS A 17 -26.22 -8.89 38.84
CA LYS A 17 -26.22 -7.58 38.17
C LYS A 17 -25.19 -6.66 38.82
N ASP A 18 -24.51 -5.88 37.99
CA ASP A 18 -23.80 -4.64 38.33
C ASP A 18 -22.57 -4.71 39.25
N GLU A 19 -21.63 -5.63 38.98
CA GLU A 19 -20.24 -5.44 39.42
C GLU A 19 -19.29 -5.33 38.22
N PHE A 20 -18.62 -4.17 38.15
CA PHE A 20 -17.59 -3.88 37.15
C PHE A 20 -16.45 -4.89 37.32
N ARG A 21 -16.12 -5.65 36.28
CA ARG A 21 -15.00 -6.60 36.33
C ARG A 21 -13.69 -5.85 36.53
N VAL A 22 -13.18 -5.82 37.76
CA VAL A 22 -11.88 -5.20 38.06
C VAL A 22 -10.78 -6.06 37.45
N LEU A 23 -10.16 -5.57 36.38
CA LEU A 23 -8.98 -6.20 35.78
C LEU A 23 -7.80 -6.03 36.75
N ASN A 24 -7.48 -7.10 37.49
CA ASN A 24 -6.31 -7.10 38.38
C ASN A 24 -5.02 -7.25 37.55
N LEU A 25 -4.35 -6.13 37.26
CA LEU A 25 -3.02 -6.07 36.61
C LEU A 25 -1.86 -6.40 37.58
N LYS A 26 -2.15 -6.94 38.77
CA LYS A 26 -1.08 -7.41 39.66
C LYS A 26 -0.41 -8.59 38.97
N HIS A 27 0.78 -8.32 38.44
CA HIS A 27 1.65 -9.31 37.82
C HIS A 27 1.83 -10.45 38.83
N VAL A 28 1.22 -11.59 38.56
CA VAL A 28 1.51 -12.82 39.29
C VAL A 28 2.99 -13.11 39.02
N ARG A 29 3.84 -12.81 40.02
CA ARG A 29 5.26 -13.19 40.01
C ARG A 29 5.29 -14.71 39.86
N GLY A 30 5.56 -15.21 38.66
CA GLY A 30 5.74 -16.64 38.41
C GLY A 30 5.30 -17.16 37.06
N GLN A 31 4.40 -16.49 36.33
CA GLN A 31 4.02 -16.94 34.99
C GLN A 31 4.79 -16.18 33.91
N VAL A 32 6.10 -16.40 33.86
CA VAL A 32 6.89 -16.05 32.67
C VAL A 32 6.46 -17.02 31.57
N GLN A 33 5.48 -16.62 30.75
CA GLN A 33 5.19 -17.35 29.52
C GLN A 33 6.48 -17.42 28.69
N GLN A 34 6.99 -18.64 28.49
CA GLN A 34 8.13 -18.92 27.62
C GLN A 34 7.89 -18.25 26.27
N ARG A 35 8.68 -17.21 25.96
CA ARG A 35 8.53 -16.47 24.70
C ARG A 35 8.82 -17.45 23.57
N LYS A 36 7.80 -17.76 22.75
CA LYS A 36 7.98 -18.58 21.55
C LYS A 36 9.07 -17.94 20.68
N PRO A 37 10.01 -18.73 20.11
CA PRO A 37 11.02 -18.18 19.24
C PRO A 37 10.37 -17.46 18.06
N PRO A 38 10.89 -16.29 17.63
CA PRO A 38 10.32 -15.56 16.52
C PRO A 38 10.38 -16.43 15.26
N ARG A 39 9.21 -16.69 14.65
CA ARG A 39 9.15 -17.35 13.35
C ARG A 39 9.73 -16.40 12.30
N LYS A 40 10.77 -16.83 11.58
CA LYS A 40 11.28 -16.10 10.41
C LYS A 40 10.20 -16.11 9.34
N ILE A 41 9.74 -14.93 8.92
CA ILE A 41 8.79 -14.78 7.82
C ILE A 41 9.59 -14.87 6.53
N GLU A 42 9.26 -15.82 5.67
CA GLU A 42 9.85 -15.92 4.34
C GLU A 42 9.37 -14.75 3.47
N VAL A 43 10.33 -14.00 2.93
CA VAL A 43 10.03 -12.86 2.05
C VAL A 43 9.82 -13.39 0.64
N LEU A 44 8.61 -13.20 0.12
CA LEU A 44 8.28 -13.57 -1.26
C LEU A 44 9.04 -12.67 -2.26
N PRO A 45 9.33 -13.19 -3.47
CA PRO A 45 9.99 -12.39 -4.50
C PRO A 45 9.11 -11.20 -4.93
N PRO A 46 9.72 -10.07 -5.34
CA PRO A 46 9.00 -8.91 -5.84
C PRO A 46 8.07 -9.22 -7.01
N ARG A 47 6.90 -8.55 -7.05
CA ARG A 47 5.93 -8.68 -8.17
C ARG A 47 6.55 -8.29 -9.51
N ALA A 48 7.43 -7.29 -9.51
CA ALA A 48 8.18 -6.81 -10.67
C ALA A 48 8.85 -7.94 -11.48
N ASN A 49 9.29 -9.02 -10.83
CA ASN A 49 9.98 -10.13 -11.51
C ASN A 49 9.04 -11.04 -12.31
N LYS A 50 7.74 -11.00 -12.02
CA LYS A 50 6.72 -11.87 -12.66
C LYS A 50 5.85 -11.10 -13.66
N MET A 51 6.16 -9.84 -13.91
CA MET A 51 5.37 -8.94 -14.74
C MET A 51 5.68 -9.16 -16.21
N ALA A 52 4.64 -9.40 -17.02
CA ALA A 52 4.78 -9.46 -18.47
C ALA A 52 5.07 -8.07 -19.04
N VAL A 53 5.82 -8.01 -20.15
CA VAL A 53 6.20 -6.75 -20.80
C VAL A 53 4.98 -6.06 -21.42
N ASP A 54 4.06 -6.84 -21.99
CA ASP A 54 2.89 -6.33 -22.73
C ASP A 54 1.65 -6.08 -21.85
N GLN A 55 1.77 -6.16 -20.53
CA GLN A 55 0.62 -5.98 -19.63
C GLN A 55 0.14 -4.52 -19.59
N ASP A 56 -1.14 -4.32 -19.27
CA ASP A 56 -1.70 -2.99 -19.05
C ASP A 56 -1.09 -2.31 -17.80
N TRP A 57 -0.26 -1.30 -18.03
CA TRP A 57 0.33 -0.49 -16.97
C TRP A 57 -0.72 0.23 -16.11
N GLY A 58 -1.84 0.65 -16.70
CA GLY A 58 -2.93 1.31 -15.96
C GLY A 58 -3.55 0.43 -14.87
N SER A 59 -3.48 -0.89 -15.03
CA SER A 59 -3.94 -1.88 -14.05
C SER A 59 -2.91 -2.13 -12.94
N VAL A 60 -1.62 -1.97 -13.26
CA VAL A 60 -0.51 -2.07 -12.29
C VAL A 60 -0.48 -0.85 -11.37
N TRP A 61 -0.75 0.34 -11.93
CA TRP A 61 -0.63 1.62 -11.23
C TRP A 61 -1.86 2.52 -11.48
N PRO A 62 -3.03 2.20 -10.90
CA PRO A 62 -4.30 2.85 -11.26
C PRO A 62 -4.49 4.27 -10.74
N GLY A 63 -3.71 4.69 -9.73
CA GLY A 63 -3.90 5.97 -9.06
C GLY A 63 -2.66 6.51 -8.37
N PRO A 64 -2.74 7.70 -7.76
CA PRO A 64 -1.61 8.33 -7.09
C PRO A 64 -1.16 7.49 -5.90
N ARG A 65 0.15 7.19 -5.85
CA ARG A 65 0.76 6.37 -4.81
C ARG A 65 2.24 6.71 -4.69
N SER A 66 2.81 6.59 -3.49
CA SER A 66 4.26 6.64 -3.28
C SER A 66 4.99 5.54 -4.08
N PHE A 67 6.21 5.83 -4.50
CA PHE A 67 7.00 4.87 -5.27
C PHE A 67 7.17 3.55 -4.51
N HIS A 68 6.84 2.43 -5.15
CA HIS A 68 6.96 1.09 -4.57
C HIS A 68 7.90 0.22 -5.41
N PRO A 69 9.11 -0.09 -4.91
CA PRO A 69 10.16 -0.72 -5.72
C PRO A 69 9.81 -2.14 -6.18
N ALA A 70 8.95 -2.86 -5.44
CA ALA A 70 8.55 -4.22 -5.79
C ALA A 70 7.45 -4.28 -6.86
N THR A 71 6.77 -3.17 -7.17
CA THR A 71 5.73 -3.09 -8.22
C THR A 71 6.27 -2.50 -9.52
N VAL A 72 7.20 -1.54 -9.44
CA VAL A 72 7.74 -0.87 -10.64
C VAL A 72 8.84 -1.74 -11.25
N PRO A 73 8.68 -2.27 -12.49
CA PRO A 73 9.64 -3.17 -13.13
C PRO A 73 10.80 -2.43 -13.82
N LEU A 74 11.08 -1.20 -13.39
CA LEU A 74 12.12 -0.36 -13.97
C LEU A 74 13.38 -0.37 -13.08
N PRO A 75 14.59 -0.39 -13.66
CA PRO A 75 15.85 -0.32 -12.91
C PRO A 75 16.21 1.14 -12.61
N ILE A 76 15.39 1.81 -11.80
CA ILE A 76 15.59 3.23 -11.45
C ILE A 76 16.61 3.36 -10.33
N ARG A 77 17.54 4.31 -10.48
CA ARG A 77 18.53 4.68 -9.46
C ARG A 77 18.45 6.18 -9.23
N GLN A 78 18.60 6.61 -7.98
CA GLN A 78 18.58 8.02 -7.65
C GLN A 78 19.37 8.29 -6.37
N GLY A 79 20.03 9.44 -6.33
CA GLY A 79 20.84 9.89 -5.21
C GLY A 79 22.25 10.23 -5.67
N TYR A 80 22.89 11.16 -4.96
CA TYR A 80 24.27 11.54 -5.21
C TYR A 80 25.22 10.43 -4.76
N ALA A 81 26.25 10.15 -5.56
CA ALA A 81 27.33 9.23 -5.25
C ALA A 81 28.65 9.82 -5.74
N GLU A 82 29.65 9.95 -4.86
CA GLU A 82 30.96 10.52 -5.23
C GLU A 82 31.77 9.60 -6.16
N LYS A 83 31.60 8.29 -6.00
CA LYS A 83 32.22 7.25 -6.82
C LYS A 83 31.25 6.09 -7.02
N GLY A 84 31.12 5.60 -8.24
CA GLY A 84 30.29 4.44 -8.57
C GLY A 84 28.84 4.79 -8.94
N ALA A 85 27.95 3.81 -8.84
CA ALA A 85 26.55 3.95 -9.23
C ALA A 85 25.67 4.51 -8.11
N SER A 86 24.69 5.34 -8.47
CA SER A 86 23.67 5.84 -7.54
C SER A 86 22.90 4.72 -6.83
N PRO A 87 22.36 5.00 -5.63
CA PRO A 87 21.53 4.05 -4.88
C PRO A 87 20.41 3.44 -5.72
N ASP A 88 20.21 2.13 -5.55
CA ASP A 88 19.15 1.38 -6.22
C ASP A 88 17.75 1.80 -5.72
N LYS A 89 16.69 1.27 -6.33
CA LYS A 89 15.30 1.59 -5.97
C LYS A 89 14.84 1.05 -4.61
N TYR A 90 15.46 -0.03 -4.12
CA TYR A 90 15.09 -0.64 -2.84
C TYR A 90 15.61 0.22 -1.68
N ALA A 91 14.73 0.52 -0.73
CA ALA A 91 15.02 1.37 0.43
C ALA A 91 15.53 2.80 0.11
N ASN A 92 15.17 3.34 -1.06
CA ASN A 92 15.61 4.67 -1.49
C ASN A 92 14.60 5.76 -1.12
N ALA A 93 14.92 6.55 -0.08
CA ALA A 93 14.09 7.66 0.39
C ALA A 93 13.91 8.77 -0.65
N GLU A 94 14.90 8.96 -1.54
CA GLU A 94 14.86 9.98 -2.59
C GLU A 94 13.77 9.70 -3.62
N LEU A 95 13.49 8.41 -3.90
CA LEU A 95 12.40 8.00 -4.77
C LEU A 95 11.03 8.06 -4.07
N MET A 96 11.00 7.93 -2.75
CA MET A 96 9.76 8.00 -1.97
C MET A 96 9.22 9.42 -1.85
N LYS A 97 10.09 10.44 -1.83
CA LYS A 97 9.69 11.86 -1.73
C LYS A 97 9.17 12.47 -3.03
N ILE A 98 9.49 11.89 -4.20
CA ILE A 98 9.09 12.47 -5.48
C ILE A 98 7.58 12.24 -5.72
N PRO A 99 6.80 13.29 -6.03
CA PRO A 99 5.47 13.12 -6.58
C PRO A 99 5.61 12.53 -7.98
N ASN A 100 5.28 11.25 -8.14
CA ASN A 100 5.42 10.53 -9.39
C ASN A 100 4.13 10.56 -10.21
N PHE A 101 4.29 10.46 -11.54
CA PHE A 101 3.20 10.48 -12.52
C PHE A 101 2.96 9.10 -13.15
N LEU A 102 3.33 8.02 -12.45
CA LEU A 102 3.21 6.66 -12.98
C LEU A 102 1.76 6.24 -13.25
N HIS A 103 0.77 6.89 -12.64
CA HIS A 103 -0.66 6.68 -12.91
C HIS A 103 -1.19 7.51 -14.09
N LEU A 104 -0.42 8.48 -14.57
CA LEU A 104 -0.79 9.43 -15.63
C LEU A 104 0.06 9.21 -16.88
N THR A 105 0.27 7.95 -17.25
CA THR A 105 0.96 7.64 -18.51
C THR A 105 0.06 7.96 -19.72
N PRO A 106 0.64 8.29 -20.89
CA PRO A 106 -0.15 8.63 -22.08
C PRO A 106 -1.29 7.65 -22.44
N PRO A 107 -1.11 6.31 -22.42
CA PRO A 107 -2.21 5.40 -22.72
C PRO A 107 -3.33 5.45 -21.66
N VAL A 108 -2.98 5.64 -20.39
CA VAL A 108 -3.95 5.76 -19.30
C VAL A 108 -4.77 7.04 -19.42
N ILE A 109 -4.12 8.16 -19.73
CA ILE A 109 -4.80 9.45 -19.94
C ILE A 109 -5.80 9.35 -21.09
N LYS A 110 -5.41 8.76 -22.23
CA LYS A 110 -6.33 8.58 -23.37
C LYS A 110 -7.61 7.84 -22.97
N ARG A 111 -7.47 6.71 -22.27
CA ARG A 111 -8.60 5.92 -21.74
C ARG A 111 -9.45 6.74 -20.75
N GLN A 112 -8.82 7.51 -19.86
CA GLN A 112 -9.52 8.38 -18.92
C GLN A 112 -10.31 9.47 -19.65
N CYS A 113 -9.71 10.16 -20.61
CA CYS A 113 -10.38 11.19 -21.41
C CYS A 113 -11.55 10.60 -22.21
N GLU A 114 -11.40 9.43 -22.82
CA GLU A 114 -12.48 8.73 -23.52
C GLU A 114 -13.68 8.44 -22.62
N ALA A 115 -13.43 7.98 -21.39
CA ALA A 115 -14.48 7.74 -20.41
C ALA A 115 -15.15 9.04 -19.92
N LEU A 116 -14.40 10.15 -19.86
CA LEU A 116 -14.90 11.45 -19.40
C LEU A 116 -15.65 12.26 -20.47
N LYS A 117 -15.36 12.03 -21.75
CA LYS A 117 -15.99 12.75 -22.88
C LYS A 117 -17.52 12.74 -22.82
N LYS A 118 -18.14 11.67 -22.32
CA LYS A 118 -19.61 11.57 -22.16
C LYS A 118 -20.22 12.59 -21.20
N PHE A 119 -19.40 13.21 -20.35
CA PHE A 119 -19.82 14.24 -19.40
C PHE A 119 -19.51 15.66 -19.88
N CYS A 120 -18.76 15.83 -20.97
CA CYS A 120 -18.40 17.13 -21.51
C CYS A 120 -19.51 17.67 -22.42
N THR A 121 -19.80 18.97 -22.33
CA THR A 121 -20.66 19.68 -23.27
C THR A 121 -19.82 20.49 -24.26
N PRO A 122 -20.24 20.63 -25.53
CA PRO A 122 -19.53 21.48 -26.48
C PRO A 122 -19.55 22.94 -26.04
N TRP A 123 -18.48 23.68 -26.35
CA TRP A 123 -18.41 25.12 -26.12
C TRP A 123 -19.44 25.87 -26.98
N PRO A 124 -20.14 26.90 -26.45
CA PRO A 124 -21.07 27.70 -27.22
C PRO A 124 -20.38 28.50 -28.34
N LYS A 125 -20.80 28.27 -29.59
CA LYS A 125 -20.22 28.92 -30.79
C LYS A 125 -20.32 30.44 -30.80
N ALA A 126 -21.29 31.01 -30.10
CA ALA A 126 -21.50 32.46 -30.03
C ALA A 126 -20.38 33.21 -29.29
N LEU A 127 -19.58 32.50 -28.48
CA LEU A 127 -18.49 33.08 -27.66
C LEU A 127 -17.11 32.75 -28.25
N ASN A 128 -16.99 32.67 -29.57
CA ASN A 128 -15.73 32.35 -30.24
C ASN A 128 -14.87 33.59 -30.54
N THR A 129 -15.35 34.79 -30.21
CA THR A 129 -14.62 36.04 -30.40
C THR A 129 -14.71 36.83 -29.10
N ASP A 130 -13.55 37.16 -28.53
CA ASP A 130 -13.45 38.14 -27.46
C ASP A 130 -13.65 39.52 -28.12
N GLY A 131 -14.82 40.12 -27.91
CA GLY A 131 -15.22 41.39 -28.52
C GLY A 131 -14.37 42.58 -28.08
#